data_AF-A0A949C0S9-F1
#
_entry.id   AF-A0A949C0S9-F1
#
_cell.length_a   1.000
_cell.length_b   1.000
_cell.length_c   1.000
_cell.angle_alpha   90.00
_cell.angle_beta   90.00
_cell.angle_gamma   90.00
#
_symmetry.space_group_name_H-M   'P 1'
#
loop_
_entity.id
_entity.type
_entity.pdbx_description
1 polymer ?
#
loop_
_entity_poly.entity_id
_entity_poly.type
_entity_poly.pdbx_seq_one_letter_code
_entity_poly.pdbx_strand_id
1 'polypeptide(L)'
;MPPIEVPYQVEIRMKATPLKQIAFPFRVSKEEGSPKEILFPKETRKEKVFKNLIDYALDRKEFLEKTTVEVSATVSQWWPGGPEPFLHLMPENLIDGYWGPRSQWIDDSWSTWIILDLHRIKSIGAVIWGSVLDSGRVPSTYSFFASRDGVDWQKIKRVEKNNDWEKIEIFDKPIEARYLKMVIDVTSRGDFALLEELEIVGFPAAKIFNFYQDREKLIQDSQRLFSYIPSPKELDYALSSGIKWGWGALSWETNTYWDDSCFSDFLYLVDGEYHTYTLEIRESERYSSPGEFLAKFLTKIKLDLGEYPAQYEIDYIKLKPKYKIAREKDEIKNP
;
A
#
# COMPACT_ATOMS: atom_id res chain seq x y z
N MET A 1 -12.85 -32.25 -10.65
CA MET A 1 -13.12 -31.12 -9.73
C MET A 1 -12.33 -29.93 -10.24
N PRO A 2 -12.87 -28.71 -10.18
CA PRO A 2 -12.07 -27.53 -10.46
C PRO A 2 -10.91 -27.42 -9.46
N PRO A 3 -9.79 -26.77 -9.84
CA PRO A 3 -8.72 -26.37 -8.91
C PRO A 3 -9.33 -25.70 -7.66
N ILE A 4 -8.86 -26.05 -6.46
CA ILE A 4 -9.19 -25.33 -5.21
C ILE A 4 -8.03 -24.40 -4.92
N GLU A 5 -8.10 -23.10 -5.20
CA GLU A 5 -7.01 -22.21 -4.76
C GLU A 5 -6.94 -22.12 -3.23
N VAL A 6 -5.79 -22.40 -2.64
CA VAL A 6 -5.54 -22.17 -1.20
C VAL A 6 -4.56 -21.02 -1.07
N PRO A 7 -5.05 -19.77 -1.04
CA PRO A 7 -4.20 -18.64 -0.70
C PRO A 7 -3.52 -18.90 0.65
N TYR A 8 -2.22 -18.62 0.72
CA TYR A 8 -1.47 -18.66 1.96
C TYR A 8 -1.41 -17.27 2.59
N GLN A 9 -1.18 -17.25 3.89
CA GLN A 9 -0.78 -16.08 4.65
C GLN A 9 0.49 -16.39 5.42
N VAL A 10 1.34 -15.39 5.59
CA VAL A 10 2.52 -15.46 6.45
C VAL A 10 2.20 -14.78 7.76
N GLU A 11 2.33 -15.52 8.85
CA GLU A 11 2.27 -14.99 10.20
C GLU A 11 3.68 -14.77 10.73
N ILE A 12 4.02 -13.52 11.02
CA ILE A 12 5.30 -13.11 11.58
C ILE A 12 5.06 -12.69 13.02
N ARG A 13 5.73 -13.33 13.97
CA ARG A 13 5.77 -12.85 15.35
C ARG A 13 7.15 -12.29 15.65
N MET A 14 7.21 -11.00 15.92
CA MET A 14 8.47 -10.30 16.15
C MET A 14 8.32 -9.16 17.14
N LYS A 15 9.46 -8.70 17.65
CA LYS A 15 9.63 -7.58 18.56
C LYS A 15 10.65 -6.62 17.97
N ALA A 16 10.33 -5.33 17.92
CA ALA A 16 11.27 -4.28 17.53
C ALA A 16 11.49 -3.35 18.72
N THR A 17 12.71 -3.32 19.24
CA THR A 17 13.08 -2.50 20.40
C THR A 17 13.84 -1.26 19.93
N PRO A 18 13.36 -0.03 20.22
CA PRO A 18 14.08 1.18 19.85
C PRO A 18 15.51 1.18 20.40
N LEU A 19 16.50 1.58 19.60
CA LEU A 19 17.87 1.76 20.09
C LEU A 19 17.93 2.97 21.03
N LYS A 20 18.51 2.78 22.23
CA LYS A 20 18.66 3.86 23.24
C LYS A 20 19.67 4.94 22.84
N GLN A 21 20.60 4.62 21.96
CA GLN A 21 21.61 5.52 21.43
C GLN A 21 21.77 5.24 19.94
N ILE A 22 21.70 6.29 19.13
CA ILE A 22 21.90 6.21 17.68
C ILE A 22 23.11 7.10 17.37
N ALA A 23 24.16 6.51 16.81
CA ALA A 23 25.31 7.25 16.33
C ALA A 23 24.92 7.99 15.03
N PHE A 24 25.24 9.28 14.94
CA PHE A 24 24.94 10.12 13.77
C PHE A 24 26.23 10.59 13.07
N PRO A 25 26.25 10.72 11.73
CA PRO A 25 25.14 10.44 10.80
C PRO A 25 24.79 8.95 10.76
N PHE A 26 23.51 8.62 10.55
CA PHE A 26 23.05 7.25 10.26
C PHE A 26 23.53 6.86 8.85
N ARG A 27 24.84 6.83 8.67
CA ARG A 27 25.49 6.04 7.64
C ARG A 27 25.95 4.79 8.35
N VAL A 28 25.70 3.64 7.76
CA VAL A 28 26.56 2.47 7.97
C VAL A 28 27.98 2.93 7.58
N SER A 29 28.72 3.46 8.55
CA SER A 29 29.95 4.19 8.27
C SER A 29 31.08 3.21 8.01
N LYS A 30 31.80 3.41 6.91
CA LYS A 30 33.25 3.40 6.99
C LYS A 30 33.71 4.81 7.41
N GLU A 31 34.27 4.84 8.61
CA GLU A 31 35.26 5.78 9.17
C GLU A 31 34.87 7.16 9.74
N GLU A 32 35.65 7.50 10.78
CA GLU A 32 35.45 8.44 11.89
C GLU A 32 36.07 9.83 11.64
N GLY A 33 35.52 10.84 12.32
CA GLY A 33 36.13 12.15 12.51
C GLY A 33 35.37 13.00 13.55
N SER A 34 36.12 13.63 14.47
CA SER A 34 35.68 14.25 15.74
C SER A 34 34.77 15.50 15.60
N PRO A 35 33.93 15.83 16.60
CA PRO A 35 32.94 16.91 16.49
C PRO A 35 33.53 18.29 16.84
N LYS A 36 33.23 19.29 15.99
CA LYS A 36 33.33 20.72 16.31
C LYS A 36 31.94 21.24 16.70
N GLU A 37 31.86 22.18 17.64
CA GLU A 37 30.64 22.92 17.99
C GLU A 37 30.00 23.56 16.75
N ILE A 38 28.70 23.30 16.54
CA ILE A 38 27.94 23.78 15.39
C ILE A 38 26.94 24.83 15.85
N LEU A 39 27.14 26.08 15.41
CA LEU A 39 26.11 27.10 15.36
C LEU A 39 25.00 26.62 14.41
N PHE A 40 23.76 26.50 14.90
CA PHE A 40 22.64 25.96 14.12
C PHE A 40 22.28 26.89 12.94
N PRO A 41 22.44 26.45 11.68
CA PRO A 41 22.03 27.23 10.51
C PRO A 41 20.51 27.25 10.32
N LYS A 42 20.03 28.10 9.40
CA LYS A 42 18.65 28.07 8.87
C LYS A 42 18.31 26.67 8.36
N GLU A 43 17.05 26.26 8.53
CA GLU A 43 16.54 24.94 8.13
C GLU A 43 17.00 24.53 6.72
N THR A 44 17.65 23.37 6.62
CA THR A 44 18.17 22.90 5.33
C THR A 44 17.05 22.33 4.47
N ARG A 45 17.25 22.29 3.13
CA ARG A 45 16.31 21.63 2.21
C ARG A 45 16.02 20.17 2.63
N LYS A 46 17.02 19.47 3.16
CA LYS A 46 16.89 18.08 3.62
C LYS A 46 15.96 17.96 4.85
N GLU A 47 16.11 18.85 5.83
CA GLU A 47 15.22 18.90 7.00
C GLU A 47 13.77 19.17 6.59
N LYS A 48 13.56 20.12 5.68
CA LYS A 48 12.22 20.44 5.18
C LYS A 48 11.59 19.27 4.42
N VAL A 49 12.36 18.58 3.58
CA VAL A 49 11.89 17.36 2.89
C VAL A 49 11.52 16.28 3.91
N PHE A 50 12.41 16.02 4.87
CA PHE A 50 12.19 15.00 5.90
C PHE A 50 10.92 15.27 6.72
N LYS A 51 10.70 16.49 7.20
CA LYS A 51 9.49 16.83 7.97
C LYS A 51 8.20 16.66 7.16
N ASN A 52 8.19 17.11 5.90
CA ASN A 52 7.00 16.91 5.05
C ASN A 52 6.78 15.41 4.74
N LEU A 53 7.84 14.61 4.70
CA LEU A 53 7.75 13.17 4.53
C LEU A 53 7.18 12.48 5.78
N ILE A 54 7.50 12.98 6.98
CA ILE A 54 6.85 12.55 8.24
C ILE A 54 5.36 12.85 8.20
N ASP A 55 4.98 14.08 7.84
CA ASP A 55 3.58 14.50 7.76
C ASP A 55 2.81 13.62 6.76
N TYR A 56 3.40 13.33 5.59
CA TYR A 56 2.85 12.39 4.61
C TYR A 56 2.74 10.96 5.15
N ALA A 57 3.79 10.44 5.80
CA ALA A 57 3.80 9.07 6.31
C ALA A 57 2.74 8.84 7.39
N LEU A 58 2.51 9.83 8.28
CA LEU A 58 1.44 9.80 9.27
C LEU A 58 0.06 9.85 8.62
N ASP A 59 -0.13 10.75 7.65
CA ASP A 59 -1.40 10.91 6.93
C ASP A 59 -1.77 9.65 6.12
N ARG A 60 -0.79 9.07 5.44
CA ARG A 60 -0.92 7.81 4.69
C ARG A 60 -1.22 6.63 5.60
N LYS A 61 -0.53 6.51 6.75
CA LYS A 61 -0.87 5.46 7.73
C LYS A 61 -2.32 5.56 8.19
N GLU A 62 -2.79 6.77 8.52
CA GLU A 62 -4.19 6.96 8.89
C GLU A 62 -5.13 6.57 7.74
N PHE A 63 -4.81 6.99 6.51
CA PHE A 63 -5.57 6.64 5.32
C PHE A 63 -5.73 5.11 5.19
N LEU A 64 -4.62 4.38 5.23
CA LEU A 64 -4.60 2.91 5.07
C LEU A 64 -5.33 2.18 6.21
N GLU A 65 -5.34 2.74 7.44
CA GLU A 65 -5.98 2.10 8.60
C GLU A 65 -7.49 2.40 8.74
N LYS A 66 -7.97 3.51 8.15
CA LYS A 66 -9.30 4.05 8.46
C LYS A 66 -10.21 4.17 7.25
N THR A 67 -9.65 4.26 6.05
CA THR A 67 -10.45 4.45 4.85
C THR A 67 -11.17 3.16 4.48
N THR A 68 -12.41 3.28 4.04
CA THR A 68 -13.12 2.19 3.37
C THR A 68 -13.48 2.60 1.96
N VAL A 69 -13.57 1.63 1.06
CA VAL A 69 -13.85 1.85 -0.35
C VAL A 69 -15.15 1.15 -0.76
N GLU A 70 -15.96 1.87 -1.52
CA GLU A 70 -17.12 1.36 -2.23
C GLU A 70 -16.91 1.65 -3.73
N VAL A 71 -17.26 0.71 -4.58
CA VAL A 71 -17.03 0.81 -6.03
C VAL A 71 -18.29 0.45 -6.80
N SER A 72 -18.35 0.87 -8.07
CA SER A 72 -19.20 0.24 -9.07
C SER A 72 -18.87 -1.24 -9.24
N ALA A 73 -19.63 -1.97 -10.07
CA ALA A 73 -19.45 -3.41 -10.23
C ALA A 73 -17.98 -3.77 -10.48
N THR A 74 -17.45 -4.72 -9.71
CA THR A 74 -16.10 -5.27 -9.93
C THR A 74 -16.19 -6.45 -10.87
N VAL A 75 -15.21 -6.61 -11.77
CA VAL A 75 -15.11 -7.78 -12.63
C VAL A 75 -15.18 -9.05 -11.78
N SER A 76 -16.28 -9.78 -11.96
CA SER A 76 -16.45 -11.13 -11.43
C SER A 76 -16.24 -12.11 -12.57
N GLN A 77 -15.59 -13.25 -12.31
CA GLN A 77 -15.48 -14.29 -13.32
C GLN A 77 -16.87 -14.78 -13.72
N TRP A 78 -17.41 -14.30 -14.84
CA TRP A 78 -18.40 -15.04 -15.61
C TRP A 78 -17.70 -16.21 -16.32
N TRP A 79 -17.02 -17.08 -15.56
CA TRP A 79 -16.57 -18.38 -16.05
C TRP A 79 -17.67 -19.41 -15.74
N PRO A 80 -18.03 -20.32 -16.67
CA PRO A 80 -19.07 -21.33 -16.46
C PRO A 80 -18.81 -22.34 -15.32
N GLY A 81 -17.72 -22.20 -14.57
CA GLY A 81 -17.25 -23.11 -13.51
C GLY A 81 -17.38 -22.61 -12.07
N GLY A 82 -17.83 -21.37 -11.83
CA GLY A 82 -18.11 -20.84 -10.49
C GLY A 82 -17.43 -19.50 -10.17
N PRO A 83 -17.89 -18.79 -9.12
CA PRO A 83 -17.36 -17.47 -8.73
C PRO A 83 -16.06 -17.65 -7.93
N GLU A 84 -14.92 -17.62 -8.60
CA GLU A 84 -13.64 -17.38 -7.91
C GLU A 84 -13.45 -15.85 -7.76
N PRO A 85 -13.22 -15.33 -6.53
CA PRO A 85 -12.83 -13.94 -6.39
C PRO A 85 -11.42 -13.79 -6.96
N PHE A 86 -11.26 -12.95 -7.97
CA PHE A 86 -9.94 -12.48 -8.37
C PHE A 86 -9.37 -11.65 -7.22
N LEU A 87 -8.65 -12.28 -6.29
CA LEU A 87 -8.13 -11.62 -5.09
C LEU A 87 -7.27 -10.38 -5.44
N HIS A 88 -6.60 -10.41 -6.59
CA HIS A 88 -5.81 -9.31 -7.12
C HIS A 88 -6.64 -8.21 -7.81
N LEU A 89 -7.97 -8.36 -7.95
CA LEU A 89 -8.90 -7.39 -8.58
C LEU A 89 -9.96 -6.83 -7.60
N MET A 90 -9.81 -7.11 -6.31
CA MET A 90 -10.78 -6.76 -5.27
C MET A 90 -10.84 -5.23 -5.03
N PRO A 91 -12.00 -4.66 -4.65
CA PRO A 91 -12.11 -3.23 -4.36
C PRO A 91 -11.11 -2.74 -3.31
N GLU A 92 -10.86 -3.55 -2.29
CA GLU A 92 -9.96 -3.22 -1.18
C GLU A 92 -8.52 -2.99 -1.64
N ASN A 93 -8.16 -3.49 -2.83
CA ASN A 93 -6.84 -3.26 -3.41
C ASN A 93 -6.60 -1.79 -3.76
N LEU A 94 -7.65 -0.98 -3.91
CA LEU A 94 -7.52 0.44 -4.18
C LEU A 94 -6.94 1.26 -3.02
N ILE A 95 -6.91 0.71 -1.81
CA ILE A 95 -6.61 1.45 -0.57
C ILE A 95 -5.71 0.68 0.39
N ASP A 96 -5.01 -0.32 -0.11
CA ASP A 96 -4.21 -1.22 0.72
C ASP A 96 -2.73 -0.85 0.77
N GLY A 97 -2.34 0.16 -0.02
CA GLY A 97 -1.00 0.72 -0.06
C GLY A 97 0.00 -0.14 -0.82
N TYR A 98 -0.46 -1.20 -1.51
CA TYR A 98 0.35 -2.00 -2.43
C TYR A 98 0.19 -1.49 -3.84
N TRP A 99 1.33 -1.29 -4.51
CA TRP A 99 1.37 -0.79 -5.87
C TRP A 99 1.94 -1.86 -6.79
N GLY A 100 1.41 -1.95 -8.01
CA GLY A 100 1.84 -2.89 -9.02
C GLY A 100 0.80 -3.95 -9.37
N PRO A 101 1.16 -4.88 -10.27
CA PRO A 101 0.19 -5.62 -11.07
C PRO A 101 -0.65 -6.67 -10.32
N ARG A 102 -0.44 -6.81 -9.02
CA ARG A 102 -1.07 -7.83 -8.16
C ARG A 102 -1.94 -7.25 -7.06
N SER A 103 -2.04 -5.93 -7.00
CA SER A 103 -3.00 -5.19 -6.20
C SER A 103 -3.72 -4.24 -7.13
N GLN A 104 -4.87 -4.68 -7.64
CA GLN A 104 -5.65 -3.92 -8.60
C GLN A 104 -7.12 -4.00 -8.30
N TRP A 105 -7.87 -3.12 -8.94
CA TRP A 105 -9.29 -3.20 -9.12
C TRP A 105 -9.62 -2.99 -10.60
N ILE A 106 -10.58 -3.76 -11.10
CA ILE A 106 -11.11 -3.63 -12.46
C ILE A 106 -12.62 -3.47 -12.38
N ASP A 107 -13.12 -2.42 -13.02
CA ASP A 107 -14.55 -2.16 -13.16
C ASP A 107 -15.21 -3.12 -14.17
N ASP A 108 -16.48 -3.43 -13.95
CA ASP A 108 -17.34 -4.25 -14.82
C ASP A 108 -18.65 -3.51 -15.10
N SER A 109 -18.60 -2.18 -15.11
CA SER A 109 -19.78 -1.34 -15.23
C SER A 109 -19.65 -0.37 -16.40
N TRP A 110 -20.80 0.08 -16.90
CA TRP A 110 -20.85 1.14 -17.90
C TRP A 110 -20.67 2.54 -17.30
N SER A 111 -20.79 2.66 -15.98
CA SER A 111 -20.67 3.92 -15.25
C SER A 111 -19.74 3.70 -14.06
N THR A 112 -18.46 3.79 -14.35
CA THR A 112 -17.40 3.54 -13.39
C THR A 112 -17.36 4.62 -12.32
N TRP A 113 -17.42 4.22 -11.05
CA TRP A 113 -17.18 5.10 -9.93
C TRP A 113 -16.51 4.40 -8.74
N ILE A 114 -15.77 5.18 -7.96
CA ILE A 114 -15.14 4.77 -6.71
C ILE A 114 -15.53 5.81 -5.66
N ILE A 115 -15.95 5.39 -4.48
CA ILE A 115 -16.24 6.22 -3.32
C ILE A 115 -15.32 5.78 -2.17
N LEU A 116 -14.60 6.73 -1.60
CA LEU A 116 -13.83 6.56 -0.38
C LEU A 116 -14.57 7.21 0.79
N ASP A 117 -14.79 6.48 1.87
CA ASP A 117 -15.18 7.05 3.18
C ASP A 117 -13.92 7.19 4.04
N LEU A 118 -13.53 8.43 4.33
CA LEU A 118 -12.36 8.79 5.12
C LEU A 118 -12.62 8.69 6.64
N HIS A 119 -13.76 8.13 7.04
CA HIS A 119 -14.25 7.95 8.41
C HIS A 119 -14.61 9.24 9.16
N ARG A 120 -13.93 10.35 8.85
CA ARG A 120 -14.15 11.68 9.42
C ARG A 120 -14.02 12.76 8.35
N ILE A 121 -14.55 13.94 8.62
CA ILE A 121 -14.30 15.11 7.78
C ILE A 121 -12.81 15.45 7.87
N LYS A 122 -12.13 15.43 6.74
CA LYS A 122 -10.70 15.68 6.57
C LYS A 122 -10.52 16.88 5.63
N SER A 123 -9.48 17.67 5.90
CA SER A 123 -9.00 18.72 5.00
C SER A 123 -8.08 18.08 3.96
N ILE A 124 -8.55 17.93 2.72
CA ILE A 124 -7.87 17.22 1.63
C ILE A 124 -7.05 18.20 0.80
N GLY A 125 -5.79 17.86 0.51
CA GLY A 125 -4.90 18.66 -0.34
C GLY A 125 -4.58 18.05 -1.69
N ALA A 126 -4.65 16.72 -1.82
CA ALA A 126 -4.43 16.04 -3.09
C ALA A 126 -5.10 14.66 -3.15
N VAL A 127 -5.21 14.14 -4.37
CA VAL A 127 -5.53 12.75 -4.67
C VAL A 127 -4.37 12.15 -5.46
N ILE A 128 -3.92 10.97 -5.08
CA ILE A 128 -2.95 10.18 -5.85
C ILE A 128 -3.69 8.98 -6.42
N TRP A 129 -3.46 8.64 -7.68
CA TRP A 129 -3.91 7.37 -8.21
C TRP A 129 -2.91 6.82 -9.22
N GLY A 130 -2.96 5.51 -9.46
CA GLY A 130 -2.33 4.95 -10.64
C GLY A 130 -2.97 3.66 -11.11
N SER A 131 -2.52 3.23 -12.27
CA SER A 131 -3.02 2.10 -13.05
C SER A 131 -1.82 1.27 -13.55
N VAL A 132 -2.05 0.37 -14.49
CA VAL A 132 -0.96 -0.40 -15.11
C VAL A 132 -0.43 0.35 -16.33
N LEU A 133 0.88 0.56 -16.38
CA LEU A 133 1.57 1.12 -17.54
C LEU A 133 1.19 0.36 -18.83
N ASP A 134 0.97 1.10 -19.91
CA ASP A 134 0.55 0.59 -21.23
C ASP A 134 -0.79 -0.16 -21.28
N SER A 135 -1.56 -0.15 -20.20
CA SER A 135 -2.92 -0.68 -20.18
C SER A 135 -3.87 0.19 -20.99
N GLY A 136 -4.77 -0.45 -21.75
CA GLY A 136 -5.90 0.22 -22.41
C GLY A 136 -6.99 0.71 -21.45
N ARG A 137 -6.84 0.40 -20.15
CA ARG A 137 -7.81 0.57 -19.07
C ARG A 137 -7.53 1.78 -18.17
N VAL A 138 -6.47 2.53 -18.47
CA VAL A 138 -6.06 3.71 -17.70
C VAL A 138 -7.13 4.80 -17.79
N PRO A 139 -7.56 5.41 -16.68
CA PRO A 139 -8.47 6.56 -16.71
C PRO A 139 -7.92 7.73 -17.54
N SER A 140 -8.65 8.13 -18.58
CA SER A 140 -8.29 9.26 -19.46
C SER A 140 -9.14 10.50 -19.19
N THR A 141 -10.44 10.32 -18.98
CA THR A 141 -11.34 11.42 -18.57
C THR A 141 -12.09 11.01 -17.32
N TYR A 142 -11.99 11.82 -16.28
CA TYR A 142 -12.58 11.52 -14.99
C TYR A 142 -12.85 12.80 -14.19
N SER A 143 -13.69 12.70 -13.17
CA SER A 143 -14.04 13.80 -12.28
C SER A 143 -13.97 13.36 -10.83
N PHE A 144 -13.50 14.25 -9.96
CA PHE A 144 -13.59 14.08 -8.51
C PHE A 144 -14.73 14.89 -7.93
N PHE A 145 -15.43 14.29 -6.98
CA PHE A 145 -16.47 14.90 -6.19
C PHE A 145 -16.17 14.72 -4.71
N ALA A 146 -16.60 15.66 -3.90
CA ALA A 146 -16.46 15.63 -2.45
C ALA A 146 -17.83 15.76 -1.79
N SER A 147 -17.99 15.11 -0.64
CA SER A 147 -19.17 15.22 0.20
C SER A 147 -18.81 15.14 1.69
N ARG A 148 -19.59 15.81 2.53
CA ARG A 148 -19.47 15.73 3.99
C ARG A 148 -20.37 14.64 4.59
N ASP A 149 -21.42 14.24 3.87
CA ASP A 149 -22.49 13.36 4.35
C ASP A 149 -22.75 12.14 3.45
N GLY A 150 -22.12 12.08 2.27
CA GLY A 150 -22.28 11.00 1.30
C GLY A 150 -23.50 11.16 0.39
N VAL A 151 -24.27 12.24 0.55
CA VAL A 151 -25.51 12.50 -0.19
C VAL A 151 -25.35 13.71 -1.09
N ASP A 152 -24.88 14.83 -0.54
CA ASP A 152 -24.69 16.07 -1.30
C ASP A 152 -23.27 16.09 -1.88
N TRP A 153 -23.16 15.93 -3.20
CA TRP A 153 -21.90 15.83 -3.91
C TRP A 153 -21.57 17.11 -4.68
N GLN A 154 -20.41 17.68 -4.40
CA GLN A 154 -19.85 18.79 -5.17
C GLN A 154 -18.72 18.30 -6.06
N LYS A 155 -18.78 18.61 -7.36
CA LYS A 155 -17.64 18.38 -8.27
C LYS A 155 -16.50 19.33 -7.89
N ILE A 156 -15.33 18.77 -7.58
CA ILE A 156 -14.14 19.53 -7.14
C ILE A 156 -13.06 19.62 -8.23
N LYS A 157 -13.00 18.64 -9.14
CA LYS A 157 -12.04 18.64 -10.24
C LYS A 157 -12.55 17.80 -11.42
N ARG A 158 -12.13 18.17 -12.62
CA ARG A 158 -12.31 17.37 -13.84
C ARG A 158 -10.97 17.30 -14.56
N VAL A 159 -10.62 16.12 -15.03
CA VAL A 159 -9.44 15.84 -15.85
C VAL A 159 -9.93 15.30 -17.18
N GLU A 160 -9.37 15.81 -18.27
CA GLU A 160 -9.72 15.39 -19.63
C GLU A 160 -8.46 14.99 -20.40
N LYS A 161 -8.58 13.92 -21.21
CA LYS A 161 -7.51 13.45 -22.11
C LYS A 161 -6.18 13.20 -21.39
N ASN A 162 -6.23 12.67 -20.17
CA ASN A 162 -5.06 12.17 -19.48
C ASN A 162 -4.42 11.03 -20.27
N ASN A 163 -3.09 11.06 -20.37
CA ASN A 163 -2.27 10.04 -21.03
C ASN A 163 -1.28 9.38 -20.06
N ASP A 164 -1.22 9.84 -18.81
CA ASP A 164 -0.35 9.26 -17.79
C ASP A 164 -1.06 8.10 -17.10
N TRP A 165 -0.32 7.02 -16.82
CA TRP A 165 -0.83 5.84 -16.13
C TRP A 165 -0.94 6.05 -14.61
N GLU A 166 -0.34 7.11 -14.08
CA GLU A 166 -0.44 7.58 -12.70
C GLU A 166 -0.59 9.11 -12.65
N LYS A 167 -1.19 9.62 -11.58
CA LYS A 167 -1.32 11.07 -11.35
C LYS A 167 -1.30 11.44 -9.88
N ILE A 168 -0.75 12.62 -9.63
CA ILE A 168 -0.90 13.38 -8.38
C ILE A 168 -1.72 14.62 -8.69
N GLU A 169 -2.96 14.63 -8.21
CA GLU A 169 -3.92 15.70 -8.44
C GLU A 169 -3.99 16.61 -7.22
N ILE A 170 -3.17 17.65 -7.23
CA ILE A 170 -3.11 18.67 -6.17
C ILE A 170 -4.30 19.63 -6.33
N PHE A 171 -4.91 20.03 -5.23
CA PHE A 171 -5.96 21.05 -5.17
C PHE A 171 -5.39 22.42 -4.79
N ASP A 172 -5.85 23.47 -5.46
CA ASP A 172 -5.41 24.85 -5.20
C ASP A 172 -5.80 25.34 -3.78
N LYS A 173 -6.84 24.73 -3.21
CA LYS A 173 -7.38 25.04 -1.89
C LYS A 173 -7.74 23.73 -1.18
N PRO A 174 -7.66 23.69 0.16
CA PRO A 174 -8.12 22.55 0.93
C PRO A 174 -9.60 22.27 0.66
N ILE A 175 -9.94 21.00 0.50
CA ILE A 175 -11.32 20.51 0.34
C ILE A 175 -11.74 19.82 1.64
N GLU A 176 -12.77 20.32 2.30
CA GLU A 176 -13.31 19.70 3.52
C GLU A 176 -14.34 18.63 3.16
N ALA A 177 -14.00 17.36 3.34
CA ALA A 177 -14.87 16.24 2.98
C ALA A 177 -14.66 15.02 3.89
N ARG A 178 -15.71 14.23 4.08
CA ARG A 178 -15.61 12.86 4.63
C ARG A 178 -15.57 11.83 3.51
N TYR A 179 -16.30 12.10 2.43
CA TYR A 179 -16.40 11.21 1.29
C TYR A 179 -15.76 11.85 0.06
N LEU A 180 -15.00 11.06 -0.70
CA LEU A 180 -14.48 11.46 -2.00
C LEU A 180 -14.92 10.44 -3.05
N LYS A 181 -15.41 10.92 -4.19
CA LYS A 181 -15.88 10.08 -5.29
C LYS A 181 -15.09 10.38 -6.56
N MET A 182 -14.52 9.36 -7.17
CA MET A 182 -13.98 9.42 -8.52
C MET A 182 -15.01 8.84 -9.48
N VAL A 183 -15.32 9.55 -10.57
CA VAL A 183 -16.14 9.04 -11.67
C VAL A 183 -15.28 9.01 -12.91
N ILE A 184 -15.15 7.84 -13.54
CA ILE A 184 -14.33 7.65 -14.74
C ILE A 184 -15.27 7.58 -15.94
N ASP A 185 -15.14 8.58 -16.82
CA ASP A 185 -15.99 8.72 -18.01
C ASP A 185 -15.40 7.96 -19.21
N VAL A 186 -14.06 7.98 -19.34
CA VAL A 186 -13.34 7.44 -20.51
C VAL A 186 -12.00 6.86 -20.07
N THR A 187 -11.64 5.69 -20.60
CA THR A 187 -10.30 5.09 -20.49
C THR A 187 -9.47 5.32 -21.76
N SER A 188 -8.16 5.10 -21.69
CA SER A 188 -7.21 5.37 -22.78
C SER A 188 -7.55 4.63 -24.09
N ARG A 189 -8.18 3.46 -24.03
CA ARG A 189 -8.62 2.69 -25.22
C ARG A 189 -10.09 2.27 -25.22
N GLY A 190 -10.90 2.85 -24.34
CA GLY A 190 -12.34 2.55 -24.25
C GLY A 190 -12.68 1.17 -23.67
N ASP A 191 -11.75 0.56 -22.93
CA ASP A 191 -11.97 -0.65 -22.14
C ASP A 191 -12.46 -0.29 -20.72
N PHE A 192 -12.79 -1.28 -19.90
CA PHE A 192 -13.11 -1.10 -18.48
C PHE A 192 -11.99 -0.39 -17.73
N ALA A 193 -12.32 0.37 -16.68
CA ALA A 193 -11.30 1.03 -15.86
C ALA A 193 -10.49 0.01 -15.04
N LEU A 194 -9.19 0.26 -14.92
CA LEU A 194 -8.28 -0.46 -14.05
C LEU A 194 -7.49 0.55 -13.23
N LEU A 195 -7.43 0.33 -11.93
CA LEU A 195 -6.61 1.10 -11.01
C LEU A 195 -5.85 0.16 -10.08
N GLU A 196 -4.62 0.52 -9.75
CA GLU A 196 -3.83 -0.17 -8.74
C GLU A 196 -4.21 0.35 -7.36
N GLU A 197 -4.30 1.67 -7.19
CA GLU A 197 -4.53 2.31 -5.89
C GLU A 197 -5.01 3.76 -6.09
N LEU A 198 -5.78 4.27 -5.12
CA LEU A 198 -6.37 5.60 -5.04
C LEU A 198 -6.22 6.14 -3.61
N GLU A 199 -5.22 7.00 -3.39
CA GLU A 199 -4.85 7.53 -2.09
C GLU A 199 -5.28 9.01 -1.91
N ILE A 200 -5.73 9.36 -0.69
CA ILE A 200 -6.11 10.72 -0.32
C ILE A 200 -5.11 11.33 0.64
N VAL A 201 -4.51 12.45 0.23
CA VAL A 201 -3.50 13.16 1.01
C VAL A 201 -4.08 14.41 1.65
N GLY A 202 -3.96 14.50 2.96
CA GLY A 202 -4.37 15.64 3.76
C GLY A 202 -3.64 16.93 3.38
N PHE A 203 -4.30 18.07 3.53
CA PHE A 203 -3.76 19.38 3.15
C PHE A 203 -2.39 19.71 3.79
N PRO A 204 -2.13 19.42 5.08
CA PRO A 204 -0.80 19.60 5.65
C PRO A 204 0.27 18.75 4.95
N ALA A 205 -0.05 17.48 4.69
CA ALA A 205 0.85 16.51 4.06
C ALA A 205 1.12 16.80 2.58
N ALA A 206 0.17 17.42 1.86
CA ALA A 206 0.30 17.75 0.44
C ALA A 206 1.47 18.70 0.12
N LYS A 207 2.09 19.33 1.12
CA LYS A 207 3.33 20.10 0.96
C LYS A 207 4.50 19.26 0.43
N ILE A 208 4.45 17.93 0.60
CA ILE A 208 5.46 17.01 0.09
C ILE A 208 5.59 17.07 -1.44
N PHE A 209 4.51 17.41 -2.15
CA PHE A 209 4.52 17.49 -3.62
C PHE A 209 5.31 18.68 -4.18
N ASN A 210 5.77 19.61 -3.33
CA ASN A 210 6.79 20.59 -3.72
C ASN A 210 8.16 19.94 -4.00
N PHE A 211 8.36 18.69 -3.57
CA PHE A 211 9.61 17.96 -3.67
C PHE A 211 9.48 16.67 -4.48
N TYR A 212 8.28 16.10 -4.57
CA TYR A 212 7.98 14.86 -5.28
C TYR A 212 6.94 15.10 -6.36
N GLN A 213 7.26 14.66 -7.57
CA GLN A 213 6.34 14.60 -8.72
C GLN A 213 6.14 13.15 -9.19
N ASP A 214 7.01 12.25 -8.72
CA ASP A 214 7.02 10.83 -8.98
C ASP A 214 6.44 10.14 -7.75
N ARG A 215 5.34 9.42 -7.96
CA ARG A 215 4.58 8.74 -6.91
C ARG A 215 5.39 7.57 -6.33
N GLU A 216 5.95 6.73 -7.19
CA GLU A 216 6.72 5.55 -6.79
C GLU A 216 7.88 5.97 -5.89
N LYS A 217 8.61 7.02 -6.30
CA LYS A 217 9.70 7.57 -5.51
C LYS A 217 9.24 8.13 -4.15
N LEU A 218 8.08 8.80 -4.10
CA LEU A 218 7.51 9.30 -2.84
C LEU A 218 7.24 8.16 -1.86
N ILE A 219 6.62 7.08 -2.34
CA ILE A 219 6.30 5.90 -1.53
C ILE A 219 7.58 5.23 -1.03
N GLN A 220 8.53 4.95 -1.92
CA GLN A 220 9.82 4.34 -1.56
C GLN A 220 10.56 5.18 -0.51
N ASP A 221 10.61 6.50 -0.69
CA ASP A 221 11.27 7.38 0.26
C ASP A 221 10.52 7.41 1.61
N SER A 222 9.18 7.38 1.60
CA SER A 222 8.35 7.32 2.82
C SER A 222 8.54 6.00 3.58
N GLN A 223 8.75 4.89 2.86
CA GLN A 223 9.04 3.58 3.46
C GLN A 223 10.44 3.54 4.05
N ARG A 224 11.38 4.26 3.42
CA ARG A 224 12.77 4.40 3.86
C ARG A 224 13.01 5.69 4.65
N LEU A 225 12.00 6.23 5.30
CA LEU A 225 12.05 7.49 6.05
C LEU A 225 13.30 7.64 6.92
N PHE A 226 13.67 6.58 7.64
CA PHE A 226 14.80 6.59 8.58
C PHE A 226 16.18 6.64 7.90
N SER A 227 16.27 6.29 6.61
CA SER A 227 17.48 6.47 5.79
C SER A 227 17.81 7.94 5.53
N TYR A 228 16.82 8.82 5.67
CA TYR A 228 16.90 10.24 5.35
C TYR A 228 17.11 11.14 6.56
N ILE A 229 17.24 10.59 7.78
CA ILE A 229 17.34 11.41 8.99
C ILE A 229 18.61 12.28 8.91
N PRO A 230 18.47 13.62 8.85
CA PRO A 230 19.61 14.51 8.68
C PRO A 230 20.37 14.75 9.99
N SER A 231 19.70 14.60 11.14
CA SER A 231 20.25 14.95 12.46
C SER A 231 19.49 14.23 13.60
N PRO A 232 20.08 14.15 14.82
CA PRO A 232 19.38 13.65 16.01
C PRO A 232 18.07 14.40 16.31
N LYS A 233 18.04 15.72 16.07
CA LYS A 233 16.86 16.56 16.31
C LYS A 233 15.68 16.14 15.43
N GLU A 234 15.96 15.69 14.21
CA GLU A 234 14.91 15.28 13.28
C GLU A 234 14.40 13.87 13.60
N LEU A 235 15.25 13.01 14.18
CA LEU A 235 14.76 11.78 14.82
C LEU A 235 13.82 12.11 15.98
N ASP A 236 14.19 13.03 16.87
CA ASP A 236 13.33 13.44 17.99
C ASP A 236 11.99 13.99 17.48
N TYR A 237 12.01 14.77 16.40
CA TYR A 237 10.80 15.24 15.72
C TYR A 237 9.94 14.08 15.22
N ALA A 238 10.51 13.09 14.53
CA ALA A 238 9.77 11.93 14.04
C ALA A 238 9.10 11.15 15.17
N LEU A 239 9.84 10.87 16.24
CA LEU A 239 9.35 10.12 17.40
C LEU A 239 8.25 10.90 18.16
N SER A 240 8.45 12.20 18.36
CA SER A 240 7.46 13.07 19.03
C SER A 240 6.21 13.33 18.19
N SER A 241 6.31 13.22 16.86
CA SER A 241 5.17 13.29 15.94
C SER A 241 4.34 12.00 15.91
N GLY A 242 4.80 10.94 16.59
CA GLY A 242 4.07 9.68 16.70
C GLY A 242 4.54 8.56 15.77
N ILE A 243 5.68 8.72 15.07
CA ILE A 243 6.32 7.62 14.36
C ILE A 243 6.94 6.68 15.39
N LYS A 244 6.18 5.67 15.80
CA LYS A 244 6.60 4.56 16.67
C LYS A 244 6.48 3.22 15.95
N TRP A 245 6.68 3.26 14.64
CA TRP A 245 6.47 2.16 13.72
C TRP A 245 7.46 2.27 12.57
N GLY A 246 7.80 1.14 11.97
CA GLY A 246 8.63 1.05 10.77
C GLY A 246 7.89 0.34 9.63
N TRP A 247 8.48 0.41 8.44
CA TRP A 247 8.04 -0.36 7.27
C TRP A 247 8.92 -1.59 7.12
N GLY A 248 8.28 -2.75 7.01
CA GLY A 248 8.91 -3.98 6.55
C GLY A 248 8.36 -4.38 5.19
N ALA A 249 9.10 -5.23 4.48
CA ALA A 249 8.67 -5.87 3.26
C ALA A 249 8.86 -7.37 3.38
N LEU A 250 7.80 -8.13 3.11
CA LEU A 250 7.85 -9.56 2.91
C LEU A 250 7.89 -9.83 1.41
N SER A 251 8.96 -10.42 0.89
CA SER A 251 9.00 -10.88 -0.49
C SER A 251 9.10 -12.40 -0.59
N TRP A 252 8.65 -12.95 -1.69
CA TRP A 252 8.70 -14.39 -1.93
C TRP A 252 8.99 -14.73 -3.39
N GLU A 253 9.52 -15.92 -3.60
CA GLU A 253 9.78 -16.50 -4.91
C GLU A 253 8.97 -17.79 -5.05
N THR A 254 8.63 -18.14 -6.29
CA THR A 254 7.97 -19.39 -6.63
C THR A 254 8.80 -20.24 -7.58
N ASN A 255 8.41 -21.48 -7.79
CA ASN A 255 9.03 -22.40 -8.74
C ASN A 255 8.77 -22.05 -10.23
N THR A 256 8.21 -20.88 -10.54
CA THR A 256 7.90 -20.44 -11.90
C THR A 256 8.93 -19.41 -12.37
N TYR A 257 9.36 -19.51 -13.63
CA TYR A 257 10.52 -18.78 -14.19
C TYR A 257 10.33 -17.29 -14.50
N TRP A 258 9.15 -16.72 -14.24
CA TRP A 258 8.91 -15.29 -14.49
C TRP A 258 9.45 -14.49 -13.31
N ASP A 259 10.18 -13.40 -13.58
CA ASP A 259 10.75 -12.46 -12.61
C ASP A 259 9.62 -11.68 -11.92
N ASP A 260 8.88 -12.42 -11.11
CA ASP A 260 7.77 -11.98 -10.32
C ASP A 260 8.35 -11.64 -8.95
N SER A 261 8.99 -10.47 -8.82
CA SER A 261 9.30 -9.94 -7.50
C SER A 261 7.98 -9.70 -6.77
N CYS A 262 7.57 -10.68 -5.97
CA CYS A 262 6.34 -10.62 -5.21
C CYS A 262 6.69 -10.07 -3.85
N PHE A 263 6.07 -8.96 -3.45
CA PHE A 263 6.28 -8.42 -2.13
C PHE A 263 5.01 -7.84 -1.56
N SER A 264 5.01 -7.74 -0.23
CA SER A 264 4.00 -7.09 0.57
C SER A 264 4.73 -6.26 1.62
N ASP A 265 4.64 -4.94 1.48
CA ASP A 265 4.99 -3.99 2.53
C ASP A 265 3.99 -4.02 3.68
N PHE A 266 4.48 -3.83 4.90
CA PHE A 266 3.65 -3.78 6.09
C PHE A 266 4.23 -2.88 7.16
N LEU A 267 3.35 -2.36 8.01
CA LEU A 267 3.73 -1.58 9.17
C LEU A 267 3.97 -2.49 10.38
N TYR A 268 5.05 -2.24 11.10
CA TYR A 268 5.32 -2.88 12.38
C TYR A 268 5.54 -1.86 13.49
N LEU A 269 5.09 -2.20 14.70
CA LEU A 269 5.27 -1.37 15.90
C LEU A 269 6.69 -1.49 16.45
N VAL A 270 7.21 -0.38 16.97
CA VAL A 270 8.54 -0.27 17.57
C VAL A 270 8.39 0.22 19.01
N ASP A 271 7.88 -0.66 19.85
CA ASP A 271 7.56 -0.41 21.26
C ASP A 271 8.28 -1.36 22.23
N GLY A 272 9.09 -2.29 21.71
CA GLY A 272 9.78 -3.29 22.51
C GLY A 272 8.92 -4.47 22.95
N GLU A 273 7.71 -4.64 22.39
CA GLU A 273 6.81 -5.77 22.68
C GLU A 273 6.69 -6.73 21.49
N TYR A 274 6.30 -7.98 21.77
CA TYR A 274 6.02 -8.96 20.72
C TYR A 274 4.65 -8.70 20.09
N HIS A 275 4.65 -8.52 18.78
CA HIS A 275 3.44 -8.38 17.96
C HIS A 275 3.37 -9.49 16.93
N THR A 276 2.15 -9.82 16.50
CA THR A 276 1.89 -10.80 15.44
C THR A 276 1.31 -10.08 14.23
N TYR A 277 1.97 -10.20 13.09
CA TYR A 277 1.58 -9.62 11.81
C TYR A 277 1.15 -10.73 10.87
N THR A 278 0.02 -10.55 10.19
CA THR A 278 -0.51 -11.50 9.21
C THR A 278 -0.51 -10.84 7.84
N LEU A 279 0.29 -11.37 6.93
CA LEU A 279 0.49 -10.84 5.59
C LEU A 279 -0.09 -11.83 4.58
N GLU A 280 -0.92 -11.34 3.66
CA GLU A 280 -1.49 -12.17 2.62
C GLU A 280 -0.48 -12.42 1.50
N ILE A 281 -0.33 -13.68 1.08
CA ILE A 281 0.35 -14.01 -0.17
C ILE A 281 -0.70 -13.93 -1.26
N ARG A 282 -0.66 -12.86 -2.04
CA ARG A 282 -1.62 -12.55 -3.11
C ARG A 282 -1.34 -13.31 -4.40
N GLU A 283 -1.09 -14.60 -4.25
CA GLU A 283 -0.98 -15.53 -5.36
C GLU A 283 -2.14 -16.51 -5.33
N SER A 284 -2.77 -16.66 -6.48
CA SER A 284 -3.63 -17.77 -6.81
C SER A 284 -2.76 -19.02 -7.04
N GLU A 285 -2.74 -19.95 -6.08
CA GLU A 285 -2.20 -21.28 -6.35
C GLU A 285 -3.21 -22.06 -7.19
N ARG A 286 -2.88 -22.38 -8.44
CA ARG A 286 -3.68 -23.32 -9.21
C ARG A 286 -3.43 -24.73 -8.68
N TYR A 287 -4.42 -25.29 -8.01
CA TYR A 287 -4.42 -26.71 -7.68
C TYR A 287 -4.66 -27.51 -8.96
N SER A 288 -3.62 -28.14 -9.44
CA SER A 288 -3.75 -29.23 -10.39
C SER A 288 -4.67 -30.31 -9.78
N SER A 289 -5.33 -31.10 -10.61
CA SER A 289 -6.48 -31.96 -10.29
C SER A 289 -6.22 -32.88 -9.06
N PRO A 290 -7.26 -33.53 -8.46
CA PRO A 290 -7.05 -34.45 -7.35
C PRO A 290 -5.90 -35.45 -7.61
N GLY A 291 -4.85 -35.38 -6.79
CA GLY A 291 -3.63 -36.20 -6.93
C GLY A 291 -2.43 -35.52 -7.59
N GLU A 292 -2.56 -34.29 -8.08
CA GLU A 292 -1.45 -33.51 -8.63
C GLU A 292 -0.86 -32.53 -7.57
N PHE A 293 0.46 -32.33 -7.59
CA PHE A 293 1.16 -31.39 -6.71
C PHE A 293 0.97 -29.94 -7.19
N LEU A 294 1.03 -28.97 -6.26
CA LEU A 294 0.97 -27.52 -6.55
C LEU A 294 1.77 -27.16 -7.81
N ALA A 295 1.10 -26.65 -8.85
CA ALA A 295 1.78 -26.21 -10.08
C ALA A 295 2.67 -24.98 -9.82
N LYS A 296 2.28 -24.16 -8.85
CA LYS A 296 3.03 -23.01 -8.33
C LYS A 296 3.17 -23.17 -6.81
N PHE A 297 4.39 -23.15 -6.30
CA PHE A 297 4.67 -23.22 -4.86
C PHE A 297 5.81 -22.28 -4.46
N LEU A 298 5.79 -21.81 -3.22
CA LEU A 298 6.80 -20.94 -2.65
C LEU A 298 8.15 -21.67 -2.51
N THR A 299 9.20 -21.10 -3.09
CA THR A 299 10.58 -21.62 -2.99
C THR A 299 11.41 -20.86 -1.97
N LYS A 300 11.06 -19.58 -1.73
CA LYS A 300 11.79 -18.70 -0.82
C LYS A 300 10.89 -17.60 -0.27
N ILE A 301 11.16 -17.20 0.97
CA ILE A 301 10.58 -16.02 1.62
C ILE A 301 11.75 -15.19 2.14
N LYS A 302 11.69 -13.87 1.92
CA LYS A 302 12.63 -12.89 2.45
C LYS A 302 11.83 -11.87 3.27
N LEU A 303 12.33 -11.58 4.47
CA LEU A 303 11.83 -10.52 5.32
C LEU A 303 12.87 -9.39 5.35
N ASP A 304 12.45 -8.19 4.95
CA ASP A 304 13.21 -6.95 5.06
C ASP A 304 12.50 -6.07 6.10
N LEU A 305 13.21 -5.59 7.11
CA LEU A 305 12.62 -4.73 8.16
C LEU A 305 12.98 -3.25 7.94
N GLY A 306 13.50 -2.91 6.76
CA GLY A 306 13.84 -1.55 6.40
C GLY A 306 14.96 -0.97 7.28
N GLU A 307 14.94 0.35 7.44
CA GLU A 307 16.04 1.11 8.05
C GLU A 307 15.67 1.73 9.41
N TYR A 308 14.59 1.27 10.05
CA TYR A 308 14.24 1.78 11.38
C TYR A 308 15.35 1.42 12.39
N PRO A 309 15.82 2.37 13.23
CA PRO A 309 16.90 2.14 14.19
C PRO A 309 16.39 1.35 15.41
N ALA A 310 16.20 0.05 15.23
CA ALA A 310 15.73 -0.88 16.26
C ALA A 310 16.57 -2.16 16.29
N GLN A 311 16.55 -2.82 17.45
CA GLN A 311 16.94 -4.22 17.58
C GLN A 311 15.72 -5.10 17.33
N TYR A 312 15.87 -6.09 16.45
CA TYR A 312 14.80 -6.99 16.05
C TYR A 312 15.00 -8.38 16.65
N GLU A 313 13.92 -8.94 17.16
CA GLU A 313 13.85 -10.35 17.58
C GLU A 313 12.65 -11.01 16.89
N ILE A 314 12.90 -12.06 16.11
CA ILE A 314 11.87 -12.84 15.45
C ILE A 314 11.65 -14.11 16.28
N ASP A 315 10.43 -14.28 16.79
CA ASP A 315 10.03 -15.51 17.48
C ASP A 315 9.74 -16.60 16.44
N TYR A 316 8.87 -16.29 15.47
CA TYR A 316 8.61 -17.20 14.37
C TYR A 316 8.13 -16.50 13.09
N ILE A 317 8.27 -17.22 11.98
CA ILE A 317 7.60 -16.97 10.71
C ILE A 317 6.87 -18.26 10.33
N LYS A 318 5.55 -18.20 10.14
CA LYS A 318 4.71 -19.37 9.83
C LYS A 318 3.90 -19.13 8.58
N LEU A 319 3.98 -20.07 7.65
CA LEU A 319 3.06 -20.14 6.52
C LEU A 319 1.76 -20.84 6.96
N LYS A 320 0.61 -20.20 6.75
CA LYS A 320 -0.71 -20.75 7.09
C LYS A 320 -1.61 -20.73 5.85
N PRO A 321 -2.35 -21.80 5.54
CA PRO A 321 -3.39 -21.71 4.53
C PRO A 321 -4.51 -20.79 5.04
N LYS A 322 -5.02 -19.91 4.18
CA LYS A 322 -6.14 -18.99 4.48
C LYS A 322 -7.45 -19.75 4.70
N TYR A 323 -7.63 -20.84 3.95
CA TYR A 323 -8.78 -21.75 4.11
C TYR A 323 -8.36 -23.06 4.74
N LYS A 324 -9.25 -23.63 5.55
CA LYS A 324 -9.05 -24.96 6.14
C LYS A 324 -9.02 -25.98 5.01
N ILE A 325 -7.87 -26.59 4.76
CA ILE A 325 -7.77 -27.73 3.85
C ILE A 325 -8.56 -28.87 4.49
N ALA A 326 -9.76 -29.14 3.96
CA ALA A 326 -10.56 -30.28 4.40
C ALA A 326 -9.73 -31.54 4.12
N ARG A 327 -9.52 -32.38 5.15
CA ARG A 327 -8.94 -33.70 4.91
C ARG A 327 -10.00 -34.51 4.16
N GLU A 328 -9.65 -35.07 3.00
CA GLU A 328 -10.34 -36.25 2.47
C GLU A 328 -10.26 -37.35 3.54
N LYS A 329 -11.30 -37.43 4.39
CA LYS A 329 -11.70 -38.58 5.23
C LYS A 329 -12.83 -38.16 6.17
N ASP A 330 -13.91 -37.64 5.60
CA ASP A 330 -15.22 -38.04 6.12
C ASP A 330 -15.67 -39.14 5.17
N GLU A 331 -15.58 -40.38 5.66
CA GLU A 331 -16.04 -41.58 4.96
C GLU A 331 -17.42 -41.29 4.37
N ILE A 332 -17.51 -41.26 3.03
CA ILE A 332 -18.77 -41.48 2.34
C ILE A 332 -19.20 -42.89 2.76
N LYS A 333 -20.00 -42.96 3.82
CA LYS A 333 -20.81 -44.13 4.11
C LYS A 333 -21.83 -44.20 2.98
N ASN A 334 -21.48 -44.95 1.94
CA ASN A 334 -22.42 -45.31 0.90
C ASN A 334 -23.65 -45.95 1.57
N PRO A 335 -24.87 -45.50 1.25
CA PRO A 335 -26.10 -46.15 1.70
C PRO A 335 -26.25 -47.56 1.14
#